data_AF-A0A2M9CN16-F1
#
_entry.id   AF-A0A2M9CN16-F1
#
_cell.length_a   1.000
_cell.length_b   1.000
_cell.length_c   1.000
_cell.angle_alpha   90.00
_cell.angle_beta   90.00
_cell.angle_gamma   90.00
#
_symmetry.space_group_name_H-M   'P 1'
#
loop_
_entity.id
_entity.type
_entity.pdbx_description
1 polymer ?
#
loop_
_entity_poly.entity_id
_entity_poly.type
_entity_poly.pdbx_seq_one_letter_code
_entity_poly.pdbx_strand_id
1 'polypeptide(L)'
;MSVTLDVPEKEPIAGLLPDGKPDPAYAAALGLVPASAGRRSAAFAIDAAFYALLALPMGIGAAPAALRLMADPDAVSAGLGHPDLQAVLLWSIISQTLIVVYVLVQLIVHGLRGVTAGKAIVGIRSVNARTFEKPGFWRMVLRAFVVGAASVIVPLIGALVFLLSPLWDRERRGRGWHDHIGGNWIIDRRHGVDPFDAKALRMARRRLNAPHADEVQMPSLATSASDAVRFAAGERSRAAVVGAEAPDHSGAPAPTAAPPPVRPGYVTPPPMPPRAPDGAVLVGDDGARYELTGTTLIGRRPEPRAGENISSAIAIDDPSFSMSKTHALVGIEPDGIWIEDRGSSNGSAVVPPSGQETALVPEERAHAPWGSRVHLGERSFLVKQFETAVD
;
A
#
# COMPACT_ATOMS: atom_id res chain seq x y z
N MET A 1 -2.66 -34.32 -49.45
CA MET A 1 -2.35 -33.90 -48.07
C MET A 1 -3.04 -32.58 -47.81
N SER A 2 -4.16 -32.60 -47.09
CA SER A 2 -4.86 -31.38 -46.69
C SER A 2 -4.15 -30.84 -45.46
N VAL A 3 -3.55 -29.66 -45.57
CA VAL A 3 -2.93 -28.95 -44.45
C VAL A 3 -4.08 -28.29 -43.68
N THR A 4 -4.56 -28.96 -42.64
CA THR A 4 -5.39 -28.33 -41.61
C THR A 4 -4.54 -27.25 -40.95
N LEU A 5 -4.87 -25.99 -41.22
CA LEU A 5 -4.39 -24.86 -40.44
C LEU A 5 -4.98 -25.02 -39.04
N ASP A 6 -4.20 -25.57 -38.11
CA ASP A 6 -4.47 -25.44 -36.69
C ASP A 6 -4.45 -23.95 -36.37
N VAL A 7 -5.63 -23.33 -36.36
CA VAL A 7 -5.82 -22.01 -35.77
C VAL A 7 -5.50 -22.21 -34.29
N PRO A 8 -4.44 -21.57 -33.76
CA PRO A 8 -4.10 -21.76 -32.35
C PRO A 8 -5.32 -21.31 -31.53
N GLU A 9 -5.95 -22.26 -30.83
CA GLU A 9 -7.02 -21.97 -29.90
C GLU A 9 -6.48 -20.94 -28.92
N LYS A 10 -7.04 -19.73 -28.99
CA LYS A 10 -6.62 -18.61 -28.17
C LYS A 10 -6.85 -19.02 -26.72
N GLU A 11 -5.77 -19.13 -25.95
CA GLU A 11 -5.85 -19.55 -24.54
C GLU A 11 -7.02 -18.82 -23.85
N PRO A 12 -7.92 -19.56 -23.17
CA PRO A 12 -9.09 -18.96 -22.55
C PRO A 12 -8.63 -17.92 -21.53
N ILE A 13 -9.14 -16.69 -21.67
CA ILE A 13 -8.80 -15.60 -20.76
C ILE A 13 -9.30 -16.00 -19.37
N ALA A 14 -8.36 -16.17 -18.44
CA ALA A 14 -8.68 -16.54 -17.06
C ALA A 14 -9.62 -15.51 -16.40
N GLY A 15 -10.65 -16.00 -15.73
CA GLY A 15 -11.64 -15.13 -15.08
C GLY A 15 -12.80 -14.69 -15.97
N LEU A 16 -13.03 -15.37 -17.10
CA LEU A 16 -14.27 -15.24 -17.86
C LEU A 16 -15.19 -16.42 -17.59
N LEU A 17 -16.48 -16.13 -17.47
CA LEU A 17 -17.56 -17.11 -17.47
C LEU A 17 -17.71 -17.74 -18.87
N PRO A 18 -18.40 -18.88 -19.01
CA PRO A 18 -18.65 -19.52 -20.30
C PRO A 18 -19.32 -18.62 -21.35
N ASP A 19 -20.06 -17.60 -20.91
CA ASP A 19 -20.70 -16.59 -21.77
C ASP A 19 -19.77 -15.43 -22.18
N GLY A 20 -18.49 -15.50 -21.80
CA GLY A 20 -17.47 -14.49 -22.09
C GLY A 20 -17.55 -13.24 -21.20
N LYS A 21 -18.41 -13.23 -20.17
CA LYS A 21 -18.48 -12.13 -19.20
C LYS A 21 -17.41 -12.26 -18.13
N PRO A 22 -16.90 -11.15 -17.59
CA PRO A 22 -15.98 -11.18 -16.46
C PRO A 22 -16.60 -11.82 -15.22
N ASP A 23 -15.93 -12.81 -14.64
CA ASP A 23 -16.33 -13.44 -13.38
C ASP A 23 -15.98 -12.54 -12.18
N PRO A 24 -16.98 -12.11 -11.37
CA PRO A 24 -16.72 -11.28 -10.20
C PRO A 24 -16.00 -12.05 -9.09
N ALA A 25 -16.22 -13.36 -8.97
CA ALA A 25 -15.59 -14.19 -7.96
C ALA A 25 -14.08 -14.28 -8.22
N TYR A 26 -13.67 -14.54 -9.46
CA TYR A 26 -12.26 -14.52 -9.84
C TYR A 26 -11.57 -13.17 -9.56
N ALA A 27 -12.22 -12.05 -9.88
CA ALA A 27 -11.66 -10.73 -9.60
C ALA A 27 -11.47 -10.48 -8.09
N ALA A 28 -12.46 -10.86 -7.27
CA ALA A 28 -12.39 -10.76 -5.82
C ALA A 28 -11.30 -11.68 -5.25
N ALA A 29 -11.18 -12.90 -5.77
CA ALA A 29 -10.15 -13.86 -5.38
C ALA A 29 -8.73 -13.35 -5.68
N LEU A 30 -8.55 -12.56 -6.75
CA LEU A 30 -7.29 -11.87 -7.05
C LEU A 30 -7.00 -10.68 -6.11
N GLY A 31 -7.92 -10.32 -5.21
CA GLY A 31 -7.81 -9.16 -4.34
C GLY A 31 -8.14 -7.84 -5.03
N LEU A 32 -8.86 -7.86 -6.16
CA LEU A 32 -9.31 -6.66 -6.84
C LEU A 32 -10.57 -6.11 -6.18
N VAL A 33 -10.49 -4.87 -5.70
CA VAL A 33 -11.60 -4.20 -5.03
C VAL A 33 -12.27 -3.22 -5.99
N PRO A 34 -13.60 -3.28 -6.20
CA PRO A 34 -14.31 -2.28 -6.99
C PRO A 34 -14.26 -0.91 -6.29
N ALA A 35 -13.98 0.16 -7.04
CA ALA A 35 -14.04 1.51 -6.47
C ALA A 35 -15.47 1.87 -6.06
N SER A 36 -15.64 2.44 -4.86
CA SER A 36 -16.95 2.88 -4.37
C SER A 36 -17.50 4.05 -5.18
N ALA A 37 -18.83 4.22 -5.18
CA ALA A 37 -19.50 5.32 -5.88
C ALA A 37 -18.99 6.71 -5.41
N GLY A 38 -18.74 6.87 -4.10
CA GLY A 38 -18.17 8.10 -3.54
C GLY A 38 -16.78 8.42 -4.08
N ARG A 39 -15.88 7.43 -4.17
CA ARG A 39 -14.53 7.62 -4.72
C ARG A 39 -14.55 7.94 -6.21
N ARG A 40 -15.45 7.29 -6.97
CA ARG A 40 -15.65 7.59 -8.40
C ARG A 40 -16.18 9.01 -8.60
N SER A 41 -17.14 9.42 -7.78
CA SER A 41 -17.72 10.77 -7.81
C SER A 41 -16.69 11.84 -7.43
N ALA A 42 -15.88 11.59 -6.41
CA ALA A 42 -14.79 12.48 -6.01
C ALA A 42 -13.75 12.65 -7.13
N ALA A 43 -13.36 11.55 -7.79
CA ALA A 43 -12.44 11.63 -8.93
C ALA A 43 -13.02 12.45 -10.08
N PHE A 44 -14.30 12.25 -10.40
CA PHE A 44 -15.00 13.05 -11.42
C PHE A 44 -15.08 14.53 -11.04
N ALA A 45 -15.42 14.85 -9.78
CA ALA A 45 -15.48 16.22 -9.29
C ALA A 45 -14.12 16.94 -9.39
N ILE A 46 -13.02 16.24 -9.09
CA ILE A 46 -11.66 16.78 -9.25
C ILE A 46 -11.35 17.03 -10.74
N ASP A 47 -11.64 16.08 -11.63
CA ASP A 47 -11.45 16.26 -13.07
C ASP A 47 -12.30 17.43 -13.61
N ALA A 48 -13.54 17.58 -13.13
CA ALA A 48 -14.42 18.70 -13.48
C ALA A 48 -13.90 20.04 -12.93
N ALA A 49 -13.30 20.07 -11.74
CA ALA A 49 -12.68 21.26 -11.17
C ALA A 49 -11.47 21.71 -11.99
N PHE A 50 -10.62 20.79 -12.47
CA PHE A 50 -9.55 21.12 -13.41
C PHE A 50 -10.10 21.69 -14.72
N TYR A 51 -11.16 21.08 -15.28
CA TYR A 51 -11.80 21.61 -16.47
C TYR A 51 -12.34 23.04 -16.25
N ALA A 52 -13.04 23.28 -15.14
CA ALA A 52 -13.58 24.59 -14.79
C ALA A 52 -12.48 25.63 -14.57
N LEU A 53 -11.36 25.24 -13.94
CA LEU A 53 -10.19 26.10 -13.76
C LEU A 53 -9.62 26.57 -15.12
N LEU A 54 -9.52 25.66 -16.09
CA LEU A 54 -9.04 25.97 -17.44
C LEU A 54 -10.06 26.79 -18.27
N ALA A 55 -11.34 26.77 -17.86
CA ALA A 55 -12.40 27.60 -18.44
C ALA A 55 -12.40 29.05 -17.92
N LEU A 56 -11.70 29.35 -16.82
CA LEU A 56 -11.69 30.68 -16.20
C LEU A 56 -11.28 31.84 -17.12
N PRO A 57 -10.27 31.72 -18.01
CA PRO A 57 -9.92 32.83 -18.91
C PRO A 57 -11.10 33.26 -19.79
N MET A 58 -11.96 32.33 -20.21
CA MET A 58 -13.20 32.66 -20.93
C MET A 58 -14.19 33.39 -20.02
N GLY A 59 -14.40 32.91 -18.80
CA GLY A 59 -15.33 33.54 -17.85
C GLY A 59 -14.90 34.94 -17.41
N ILE A 60 -13.62 35.13 -17.13
CA ILE A 60 -13.07 36.40 -16.61
C ILE A 60 -12.84 37.41 -17.74
N GLY A 61 -12.32 36.95 -18.89
CA GLY A 61 -11.95 37.81 -20.00
C GLY A 61 -13.05 37.97 -21.05
N ALA A 62 -13.59 36.86 -21.55
CA ALA A 62 -14.57 36.90 -22.64
C ALA A 62 -15.95 37.37 -22.17
N ALA A 63 -16.43 36.95 -21.00
CA ALA A 63 -17.81 37.27 -20.58
C ALA A 63 -18.07 38.78 -20.38
N PRO A 64 -17.20 39.56 -19.71
CA PRO A 64 -17.38 41.01 -19.61
C PRO A 64 -17.29 41.71 -20.97
N ALA A 65 -16.36 41.28 -21.83
CA ALA A 65 -16.23 41.82 -23.19
C ALA A 65 -17.47 41.51 -24.04
N ALA A 66 -18.02 40.31 -23.93
CA ALA A 66 -19.27 39.93 -24.61
C ALA A 66 -20.45 40.78 -24.13
N LEU A 67 -20.54 41.08 -22.83
CA LEU A 67 -21.60 41.93 -22.30
C LEU A 67 -21.52 43.36 -22.84
N ARG A 68 -20.30 43.92 -22.95
CA ARG A 68 -20.08 45.24 -23.57
C ARG A 68 -20.42 45.23 -25.05
N LEU A 69 -19.99 44.20 -25.76
CA LEU A 69 -20.28 44.01 -27.18
C LEU A 69 -21.79 43.92 -27.45
N MET A 70 -22.55 43.26 -26.57
CA MET A 70 -24.02 43.18 -26.67
C MET A 70 -24.72 44.50 -26.38
N ALA A 71 -24.08 45.41 -25.63
CA ALA A 71 -24.63 46.72 -25.29
C ALA A 71 -24.28 47.80 -26.32
N ASP A 72 -23.33 47.54 -27.23
CA ASP A 72 -22.88 48.50 -28.24
C ASP A 72 -23.71 48.38 -29.54
N PRO A 73 -24.45 49.44 -29.94
CA PRO A 73 -25.27 49.42 -31.15
C PRO A 73 -24.46 49.34 -32.45
N ASP A 74 -23.21 49.79 -32.44
CA ASP A 74 -22.35 49.86 -33.63
C ASP A 74 -21.48 48.60 -33.78
N ALA A 75 -21.53 47.67 -32.82
CA ALA A 75 -20.72 46.44 -32.77
C ALA A 75 -20.78 45.61 -34.06
N VAL A 76 -21.97 45.45 -34.63
CA VAL A 76 -22.18 44.68 -35.87
C VAL A 76 -21.45 45.33 -37.04
N SER A 77 -21.46 46.66 -37.11
CA SER A 77 -20.82 47.42 -38.19
C SER A 77 -19.29 47.41 -38.09
N ALA A 78 -18.77 47.45 -36.86
CA ALA A 78 -17.34 47.38 -36.57
C ALA A 78 -16.74 45.99 -36.84
N GLY A 79 -17.55 44.93 -36.72
CA GLY A 79 -17.14 43.55 -36.99
C GLY A 79 -15.85 43.16 -36.25
N LEU A 80 -14.90 42.53 -36.95
CA LEU A 80 -13.59 42.14 -36.39
C LEU A 80 -12.70 43.33 -35.96
N GLY A 81 -13.04 44.56 -36.35
CA GLY A 81 -12.38 45.77 -35.86
C GLY A 81 -12.76 46.16 -34.43
N HIS A 82 -13.84 45.58 -33.88
CA HIS A 82 -14.31 45.90 -32.54
C HIS A 82 -13.39 45.30 -31.46
N PRO A 83 -12.84 46.11 -30.54
CA PRO A 83 -11.88 45.63 -29.54
C PRO A 83 -12.47 44.56 -28.60
N ASP A 84 -13.73 44.71 -28.18
CA ASP A 84 -14.38 43.71 -27.33
C ASP A 84 -14.64 42.38 -28.08
N LEU A 85 -14.90 42.40 -29.39
CA LEU A 85 -15.02 41.14 -30.16
C LEU A 85 -13.66 40.44 -30.24
N GLN A 86 -12.58 41.19 -30.49
CA GLN A 86 -11.22 40.64 -30.47
C GLN A 86 -10.89 40.05 -29.10
N ALA A 87 -11.26 40.72 -28.01
CA ALA A 87 -11.07 40.21 -26.65
C ALA A 87 -11.87 38.91 -26.41
N VAL A 88 -13.15 38.85 -26.80
CA VAL A 88 -13.97 37.63 -26.71
C VAL A 88 -13.30 36.47 -27.43
N LEU A 89 -12.85 36.69 -28.67
CA LEU A 89 -12.18 35.66 -29.47
C LEU A 89 -10.86 35.23 -28.84
N LEU A 90 -10.01 36.17 -28.43
CA LEU A 90 -8.71 35.88 -27.82
C LEU A 90 -8.86 35.04 -26.55
N TRP A 91 -9.70 35.47 -25.61
CA TRP A 91 -9.92 34.75 -24.35
C TRP A 91 -10.58 33.39 -24.56
N SER A 92 -11.49 33.27 -25.53
CA SER A 92 -12.11 32.00 -25.90
C SER A 92 -11.08 31.04 -26.52
N ILE A 93 -10.21 31.52 -27.42
CA ILE A 93 -9.14 30.71 -28.03
C ILE A 93 -8.16 30.23 -26.97
N ILE A 94 -7.73 31.10 -26.06
CA ILE A 94 -6.81 30.75 -24.96
C ILE A 94 -7.44 29.63 -24.12
N SER A 95 -8.66 29.83 -23.65
CA SER A 95 -9.35 28.85 -22.79
C SER A 95 -9.59 27.53 -23.53
N GLN A 96 -10.08 27.58 -24.77
CA GLN A 96 -10.34 26.38 -25.58
C GLN A 96 -9.05 25.61 -25.88
N THR A 97 -7.94 26.30 -26.14
CA THR A 97 -6.63 25.66 -26.37
C THR A 97 -6.17 24.91 -25.12
N LEU A 98 -6.26 25.54 -23.94
CA LEU A 98 -5.91 24.91 -22.66
C LEU A 98 -6.77 23.66 -22.39
N ILE A 99 -8.08 23.76 -22.61
CA ILE A 99 -9.01 22.65 -22.43
C ILE A 99 -8.69 21.51 -23.41
N VAL A 100 -8.47 21.79 -24.70
CA VAL A 100 -8.15 20.77 -25.70
C VAL A 100 -6.86 20.04 -25.35
N VAL A 101 -5.81 20.77 -24.97
CA VAL A 101 -4.54 20.18 -24.54
C VAL A 101 -4.76 19.30 -23.30
N TYR A 102 -5.48 19.79 -22.29
CA TYR A 102 -5.78 19.02 -21.10
C TYR A 102 -6.57 17.75 -21.41
N VAL A 103 -7.65 17.83 -22.19
CA VAL A 103 -8.47 16.68 -22.57
C VAL A 103 -7.65 15.66 -23.35
N LEU A 104 -6.80 16.10 -24.28
CA LEU A 104 -5.93 15.20 -25.04
C LEU A 104 -4.95 14.46 -24.12
N VAL A 105 -4.30 15.18 -23.20
CA VAL A 105 -3.41 14.58 -22.20
C VAL A 105 -4.17 13.60 -21.32
N GLN A 106 -5.36 13.96 -20.82
CA GLN A 106 -6.20 13.07 -20.01
C GLN A 106 -6.59 11.80 -20.79
N LEU A 107 -6.97 11.91 -22.07
CA LEU A 107 -7.32 10.76 -22.91
C LEU A 107 -6.13 9.82 -23.12
N ILE A 108 -4.95 10.38 -23.39
CA ILE A 108 -3.71 9.61 -23.56
C ILE A 108 -3.35 8.90 -22.27
N VAL A 109 -3.29 9.62 -21.15
CA VAL A 109 -2.91 9.06 -19.84
C VAL A 109 -3.96 8.05 -19.36
N HIS A 110 -5.25 8.30 -19.57
CA HIS A 110 -6.30 7.35 -19.20
C HIS A 110 -6.24 6.08 -20.06
N GLY A 111 -5.96 6.19 -21.36
CA GLY A 111 -5.79 5.04 -22.24
C GLY A 111 -4.55 4.19 -21.92
N LEU A 112 -3.42 4.83 -21.67
CA LEU A 112 -2.11 4.17 -21.48
C LEU A 112 -1.88 3.73 -20.03
N ARG A 113 -2.37 4.51 -19.07
CA ARG A 113 -2.14 4.32 -17.64
C ARG A 113 -3.42 4.15 -16.85
N GLY A 114 -4.61 4.09 -17.44
CA GLY A 114 -5.84 3.81 -16.69
C GLY A 114 -6.24 4.88 -15.68
N VAL A 115 -5.62 6.07 -15.69
CA VAL A 115 -5.88 7.13 -14.71
C VAL A 115 -6.10 8.46 -15.40
N THR A 116 -7.01 9.25 -14.84
CA THR A 116 -7.10 10.71 -15.02
C THR A 116 -6.45 11.40 -13.83
N ALA A 117 -6.35 12.74 -13.84
CA ALA A 117 -5.83 13.49 -12.70
C ALA A 117 -6.59 13.17 -11.41
N GLY A 118 -7.92 13.26 -11.43
CA GLY A 118 -8.78 12.96 -10.30
C GLY A 118 -8.68 11.50 -9.85
N LYS A 119 -8.63 10.55 -10.79
CA LYS A 119 -8.45 9.13 -10.43
C LYS A 119 -7.11 8.85 -9.77
N ALA A 120 -6.04 9.48 -10.26
CA ALA A 120 -4.71 9.37 -9.64
C ALA A 120 -4.72 9.95 -8.21
N ILE A 121 -5.33 11.12 -8.01
CA ILE A 121 -5.44 11.78 -6.70
C ILE A 121 -6.27 10.96 -5.70
N VAL A 122 -7.40 10.38 -6.13
CA VAL A 122 -8.24 9.54 -5.26
C VAL A 122 -7.64 8.16 -5.04
N GLY A 123 -6.80 7.68 -5.97
CA GLY A 123 -6.18 6.36 -5.92
C GLY A 123 -7.10 5.26 -6.45
N ILE A 124 -7.83 5.54 -7.53
CA ILE A 124 -8.62 4.56 -8.27
C ILE A 124 -8.08 4.45 -9.70
N ARG A 125 -8.38 3.34 -10.39
CA ARG A 125 -7.85 3.07 -11.74
C ARG A 125 -8.90 2.40 -12.61
N SER A 126 -8.96 2.81 -13.87
CA SER A 126 -9.69 2.13 -14.92
C SER A 126 -8.83 1.02 -15.52
N VAL A 127 -9.40 -0.17 -15.65
CA VAL A 127 -8.80 -1.34 -16.28
C VAL A 127 -9.78 -1.97 -17.25
N ASN A 128 -9.28 -2.79 -18.18
CA ASN A 128 -10.14 -3.62 -19.01
C ASN A 128 -10.92 -4.60 -18.12
N ALA A 129 -12.24 -4.64 -18.25
CA ALA A 129 -13.09 -5.45 -17.38
C ALA A 129 -12.85 -6.96 -17.54
N ARG A 130 -12.37 -7.41 -18.71
CA ARG A 130 -12.12 -8.82 -19.04
C ARG A 130 -10.71 -9.28 -18.68
N THR A 131 -9.70 -8.45 -18.96
CA THR A 131 -8.29 -8.85 -18.83
C THR A 131 -7.56 -8.22 -17.64
N PHE A 132 -8.15 -7.19 -17.01
CA PHE A 132 -7.52 -6.32 -16.00
C PHE A 132 -6.29 -5.52 -16.50
N GLU A 133 -6.02 -5.55 -17.80
CA GLU A 133 -4.94 -4.80 -18.42
C GLU A 133 -5.31 -3.33 -18.68
N LYS A 134 -4.42 -2.63 -19.36
CA LYS A 134 -4.62 -1.25 -19.81
C LYS A 134 -5.94 -1.11 -20.58
N PRO A 135 -6.75 -0.07 -20.30
CA PRO A 135 -8.01 0.14 -21.00
C PRO A 135 -7.85 0.31 -22.52
N GLY A 136 -6.72 0.87 -22.95
CA GLY A 136 -6.43 1.16 -24.35
C GLY A 136 -6.95 2.53 -24.78
N PHE A 137 -6.12 3.24 -25.56
CA PHE A 137 -6.39 4.61 -25.99
C PHE A 137 -7.71 4.74 -26.75
N TRP A 138 -7.91 3.95 -27.81
CA TRP A 138 -9.10 4.04 -28.65
C TRP A 138 -10.41 3.72 -27.93
N ARG A 139 -10.38 2.85 -26.93
CA ARG A 139 -11.54 2.57 -26.06
C ARG A 139 -11.87 3.78 -25.19
N MET A 140 -10.87 4.54 -24.73
CA MET A 140 -11.10 5.75 -23.95
C MET A 140 -11.61 6.88 -24.82
N VAL A 141 -11.10 7.00 -26.06
CA VAL A 141 -11.63 7.93 -27.06
C VAL A 141 -13.09 7.63 -27.36
N LEU A 142 -13.44 6.36 -27.65
CA LEU A 142 -14.84 5.96 -27.87
C LEU A 142 -15.72 6.29 -26.67
N ARG A 143 -15.29 5.94 -25.45
CA ARG A 143 -16.00 6.27 -24.22
C ARG A 143 -16.23 7.78 -24.08
N ALA A 144 -15.21 8.59 -24.30
CA ALA A 144 -15.31 10.05 -24.20
C ALA A 144 -16.21 10.64 -25.28
N PHE A 145 -16.10 10.12 -26.52
CA PHE A 145 -16.98 10.52 -27.62
C PHE A 145 -18.44 10.24 -27.31
N VAL A 146 -18.78 9.05 -26.79
CA VAL A 146 -20.16 8.71 -26.42
C VAL A 146 -20.69 9.64 -25.33
N VAL A 147 -19.90 9.91 -24.29
CA VAL A 147 -20.31 10.82 -23.22
C VAL A 147 -20.47 12.26 -23.75
N GLY A 148 -19.56 12.70 -24.62
CA GLY A 148 -19.64 14.01 -25.27
C GLY A 148 -20.88 14.14 -26.17
N ALA A 149 -21.11 13.17 -27.04
CA ALA A 149 -22.28 13.13 -27.92
C ALA A 149 -23.58 13.10 -27.12
N ALA A 150 -23.67 12.29 -26.06
CA ALA A 150 -24.83 12.26 -25.18
C ALA A 150 -25.08 13.62 -24.50
N SER A 151 -24.01 14.35 -24.14
CA SER A 151 -24.11 15.68 -23.52
C SER A 151 -24.59 16.76 -24.50
N VAL A 152 -24.33 16.59 -25.81
CA VAL A 152 -24.77 17.51 -26.87
C VAL A 152 -26.22 17.23 -27.28
N ILE A 153 -26.60 15.96 -27.45
CA ILE A 153 -27.92 15.58 -27.96
C ILE A 153 -29.03 15.85 -26.93
N VAL A 154 -28.77 15.56 -25.66
CA VAL A 154 -29.72 15.81 -24.57
C VAL A 154 -29.01 16.58 -23.45
N PRO A 155 -28.94 17.92 -23.54
CA PRO A 155 -28.28 18.74 -22.54
C PRO A 155 -28.90 18.52 -21.16
N LEU A 156 -28.06 18.49 -20.12
CA LEU A 156 -28.39 18.19 -18.71
C LEU A 156 -28.98 16.80 -18.44
N ILE A 157 -30.10 16.42 -19.09
CA ILE A 157 -30.79 15.16 -18.82
C ILE A 157 -29.96 13.96 -19.31
N GLY A 158 -29.37 14.04 -20.51
CA GLY A 158 -28.54 12.97 -21.05
C GLY A 158 -27.28 12.73 -20.22
N ALA A 159 -26.62 13.81 -19.79
CA ALA A 159 -25.45 13.73 -18.92
C ALA A 159 -25.80 13.14 -17.55
N LEU A 160 -26.90 13.59 -16.93
CA LEU A 160 -27.34 13.08 -15.63
C LEU A 160 -27.70 11.58 -15.69
N VAL A 161 -28.45 11.16 -16.71
CA VAL A 161 -28.79 9.73 -16.91
C VAL A 161 -27.52 8.90 -17.12
N PHE A 162 -26.56 9.39 -17.89
CA PHE A 162 -25.27 8.69 -18.07
C PHE A 162 -24.45 8.58 -16.78
N LEU A 163 -24.47 9.60 -15.93
CA LEU A 163 -23.78 9.59 -14.64
C LEU A 163 -24.48 8.71 -13.60
N LEU A 164 -25.81 8.61 -13.66
CA LEU A 164 -26.62 7.73 -12.81
C LEU A 164 -26.70 6.29 -13.32
N SER A 165 -26.30 6.03 -14.59
CA SER A 165 -26.33 4.70 -15.21
C SER A 165 -25.70 3.55 -14.38
N PRO A 166 -24.64 3.77 -13.56
CA PRO A 166 -24.13 2.75 -12.63
C PRO A 166 -25.15 2.19 -11.63
N LEU A 167 -26.20 2.95 -11.28
CA LEU A 167 -27.25 2.50 -10.36
C LEU A 167 -28.12 1.38 -10.95
N TRP A 168 -28.15 1.26 -12.27
CA TRP A 168 -28.85 0.20 -13.00
C TRP A 168 -27.90 -0.90 -13.51
N ASP A 169 -26.68 -0.98 -12.98
CA ASP A 169 -25.72 -2.00 -13.36
C ASP A 169 -26.15 -3.39 -12.84
N ARG A 170 -26.64 -4.24 -13.76
CA ARG A 170 -27.05 -5.62 -13.46
C ARG A 170 -25.89 -6.49 -12.99
N GLU A 171 -24.66 -6.18 -13.38
CA GLU A 171 -23.46 -6.93 -12.96
C GLU A 171 -23.03 -6.55 -11.53
N ARG A 172 -23.65 -5.55 -10.90
CA ARG A 172 -23.33 -5.02 -9.56
C ARG A 172 -21.83 -4.64 -9.39
N ARG A 173 -21.16 -4.26 -10.48
CA ARG A 173 -19.77 -3.77 -10.49
C ARG A 173 -19.70 -2.23 -10.49
N GLY A 174 -20.87 -1.59 -10.54
CA GLY A 174 -21.09 -0.14 -10.63
C GLY A 174 -20.64 0.45 -11.97
N ARG A 175 -20.65 -0.33 -13.06
CA ARG A 175 -20.19 0.13 -14.37
C ARG A 175 -21.31 0.92 -15.04
N GLY A 176 -21.05 2.18 -15.38
CA GLY A 176 -21.99 2.97 -16.19
C GLY A 176 -22.06 2.47 -17.62
N TRP A 177 -23.03 2.95 -18.41
CA TRP A 177 -23.17 2.61 -19.82
C TRP A 177 -21.92 2.96 -20.63
N HIS A 178 -21.31 4.10 -20.33
CA HIS A 178 -20.07 4.53 -20.94
C HIS A 178 -18.89 3.59 -20.62
N ASP A 179 -18.88 2.96 -19.43
CA ASP A 179 -17.87 1.96 -19.05
C ASP A 179 -18.17 0.59 -19.66
N HIS A 180 -19.45 0.26 -19.90
CA HIS A 180 -19.83 -0.92 -20.68
C HIS A 180 -19.35 -0.80 -22.13
N ILE A 181 -19.61 0.33 -22.78
CA ILE A 181 -19.18 0.61 -24.16
C ILE A 181 -17.64 0.60 -24.27
N GLY A 182 -16.95 1.20 -23.30
CA GLY A 182 -15.49 1.18 -23.26
C GLY A 182 -14.88 -0.18 -22.88
N GLY A 183 -15.67 -1.10 -22.31
CA GLY A 183 -15.18 -2.36 -21.74
C GLY A 183 -14.35 -2.16 -20.46
N ASN A 184 -14.66 -1.12 -19.69
CA ASN A 184 -13.89 -0.69 -18.54
C ASN A 184 -14.51 -1.10 -17.22
N TRP A 185 -13.65 -1.31 -16.25
CA TRP A 185 -14.00 -1.47 -14.86
C TRP A 185 -13.10 -0.58 -14.01
N ILE A 186 -13.67 0.05 -12.98
CA ILE A 186 -12.93 0.97 -12.10
C ILE A 186 -12.72 0.30 -10.75
N ILE A 187 -11.44 0.12 -10.43
CA ILE A 187 -10.96 -0.54 -9.22
C ILE A 187 -10.32 0.45 -8.26
N ASP A 188 -10.34 0.10 -6.98
CA ASP A 188 -9.63 0.80 -5.93
C ASP A 188 -8.27 0.16 -5.72
N ARG A 189 -7.20 0.90 -6.04
CA ARG A 189 -5.83 0.41 -5.90
C ARG A 189 -5.18 0.83 -4.58
N ARG A 190 -5.91 1.53 -3.72
CA ARG A 190 -5.45 1.82 -2.33
C ARG A 190 -5.84 0.70 -1.39
N HIS A 191 -7.03 0.12 -1.57
CA HIS A 191 -7.57 -0.93 -0.71
C HIS A 191 -7.54 -2.32 -1.36
N GLY A 192 -6.93 -2.46 -2.54
CA GLY A 192 -6.88 -3.72 -3.28
C GLY A 192 -5.63 -3.82 -4.14
N VAL A 193 -5.42 -5.00 -4.73
CA VAL A 193 -4.27 -5.27 -5.60
C VAL A 193 -4.33 -4.37 -6.83
N ASP A 194 -3.21 -3.72 -7.16
CA ASP A 194 -3.10 -2.96 -8.41
C ASP A 194 -2.78 -3.90 -9.58
N PRO A 195 -3.65 -4.04 -10.60
CA PRO A 195 -3.42 -4.92 -11.74
C PRO A 195 -2.21 -4.54 -12.59
N PHE A 196 -1.74 -3.30 -12.47
CA PHE A 196 -0.58 -2.83 -13.23
C PHE A 196 0.73 -3.12 -12.49
N ASP A 197 0.65 -3.58 -11.24
CA ASP A 197 1.76 -4.25 -10.58
C ASP A 197 1.77 -5.73 -11.02
N ALA A 198 2.58 -6.00 -12.04
CA ALA A 198 2.71 -7.34 -12.61
C ALA A 198 3.20 -8.38 -11.58
N LYS A 199 3.97 -7.96 -10.56
CA LYS A 199 4.46 -8.86 -9.51
C LYS A 199 3.32 -9.19 -8.55
N ALA A 200 2.59 -8.18 -8.06
CA ALA A 200 1.45 -8.38 -7.17
C ALA A 200 0.38 -9.27 -7.83
N LEU A 201 0.02 -9.00 -9.08
CA LEU A 201 -0.97 -9.80 -9.80
C LEU A 201 -0.50 -11.23 -10.06
N ARG A 202 0.79 -11.44 -10.35
CA ARG A 202 1.38 -12.79 -10.50
C ARG A 202 1.34 -13.56 -9.18
N MET A 203 1.68 -12.91 -8.06
CA MET A 203 1.59 -13.53 -6.74
C MET A 203 0.15 -13.88 -6.37
N ALA A 204 -0.81 -12.99 -6.64
CA ALA A 204 -2.23 -13.27 -6.43
C ALA A 204 -2.71 -14.49 -7.24
N ARG A 205 -2.37 -14.55 -8.54
CA ARG A 205 -2.67 -15.72 -9.39
C ARG A 205 -2.02 -17.00 -8.87
N ARG A 206 -0.76 -16.92 -8.40
CA ARG A 206 -0.05 -18.08 -7.84
C ARG A 206 -0.72 -18.56 -6.56
N ARG A 207 -1.18 -17.66 -5.68
CA ARG A 207 -1.91 -18.01 -4.45
C ARG A 207 -3.24 -18.71 -4.77
N LEU A 208 -3.96 -18.24 -5.78
CA LEU A 208 -5.22 -18.87 -6.21
C LEU A 208 -5.05 -20.25 -6.83
N ASN A 209 -3.99 -20.43 -7.61
CA ASN A 209 -3.70 -21.69 -8.28
C ASN A 209 -2.86 -22.64 -7.42
N ALA A 210 -2.41 -22.21 -6.25
CA ALA A 210 -1.72 -23.08 -5.33
C ALA A 210 -2.70 -24.21 -4.97
N PRO A 211 -2.29 -25.49 -5.06
CA PRO A 211 -3.13 -26.56 -4.56
C PRO A 211 -3.48 -26.21 -3.12
N HIS A 212 -4.76 -26.35 -2.76
CA HIS A 212 -5.16 -26.26 -1.37
C HIS A 212 -4.32 -27.33 -0.67
N ALA A 213 -3.29 -26.89 0.05
CA ALA A 213 -2.63 -27.77 0.98
C ALA A 213 -3.68 -27.99 2.05
N ASP A 214 -4.47 -29.06 1.88
CA ASP A 214 -5.09 -29.72 3.02
C ASP A 214 -4.00 -29.73 4.08
N GLU A 215 -4.31 -29.15 5.23
CA GLU A 215 -3.38 -28.95 6.33
C GLU A 215 -2.89 -30.33 6.78
N VAL A 216 -1.87 -30.85 6.07
CA VAL A 216 -1.17 -32.06 6.44
C VAL A 216 -0.42 -31.63 7.68
N GLN A 217 -1.04 -31.92 8.82
CA GLN A 217 -0.50 -31.72 10.14
C GLN A 217 0.80 -32.51 10.20
N MET A 218 1.90 -31.86 9.81
CA MET A 218 3.19 -32.51 9.76
C MET A 218 3.59 -32.85 11.19
N PRO A 219 4.06 -34.08 11.46
CA PRO A 219 4.54 -34.44 12.78
C PRO A 219 5.59 -33.42 13.22
N SER A 220 5.42 -32.87 14.42
CA SER A 220 6.36 -31.92 15.00
C SER A 220 7.76 -32.54 15.00
N LEU A 221 8.69 -31.91 14.28
CA LEU A 221 10.12 -32.24 14.35
C LEU A 221 10.80 -31.64 15.58
N ALA A 222 10.04 -30.95 16.45
CA ALA A 222 10.54 -30.61 17.77
C ALA A 222 10.69 -31.92 18.55
N THR A 223 11.92 -32.42 18.63
CA THR A 223 12.32 -33.38 19.65
C THR A 223 11.89 -32.80 21.00
N SER A 224 10.79 -33.31 21.56
CA SER A 224 10.45 -33.04 22.94
C SER A 224 11.66 -33.40 23.78
N ALA A 225 12.21 -32.43 24.50
CA ALA A 225 13.41 -32.54 25.35
C ALA A 225 13.25 -33.54 26.52
N SER A 226 12.27 -34.43 26.46
CA SER A 226 11.96 -35.43 27.48
C SER A 226 12.53 -36.82 27.19
N ASP A 227 13.11 -37.06 26.01
CA ASP A 227 13.89 -38.28 25.74
C ASP A 227 15.32 -37.90 25.36
N ALA A 228 16.07 -37.43 26.35
CA ALA A 228 17.52 -37.33 26.26
C ALA A 228 18.14 -38.73 26.25
N VAL A 229 18.10 -39.41 25.10
CA VAL A 229 19.09 -40.46 24.83
C VAL A 229 20.44 -39.75 24.79
N ARG A 230 21.24 -39.96 25.84
CA ARG A 230 22.59 -39.41 25.97
C ARG A 230 23.42 -39.83 24.77
N PHE A 231 23.61 -38.92 23.81
CA PHE A 231 24.60 -39.08 22.77
C PHE A 231 25.97 -38.90 23.43
N ALA A 232 26.60 -40.02 23.79
CA ALA A 232 28.00 -40.02 24.19
C ALA A 232 28.85 -39.81 22.93
N ALA A 233 29.36 -38.60 22.75
CA ALA A 233 30.38 -38.34 21.75
C ALA A 233 31.61 -39.20 22.08
N GLY A 234 31.84 -40.23 21.27
CA GLY A 234 33.00 -41.11 21.39
C GLY A 234 34.30 -40.33 21.31
N GLU A 235 35.27 -40.75 22.11
CA GLU A 235 36.64 -40.24 22.18
C GLU A 235 37.22 -39.99 20.78
N ARG A 236 37.69 -38.77 20.55
CA ARG A 236 38.52 -38.47 19.37
C ARG A 236 39.89 -39.11 19.57
N SER A 237 40.15 -40.20 18.85
CA SER A 237 41.47 -40.80 18.71
C SER A 237 42.43 -39.81 18.04
N ARG A 238 43.50 -39.45 18.77
CA ARG A 238 44.64 -38.69 18.25
C ARG A 238 45.64 -39.66 17.62
N ALA A 239 45.77 -39.64 16.29
CA ALA A 239 46.89 -40.26 15.58
C ALA A 239 47.46 -39.30 14.53
N ALA A 240 48.71 -38.92 14.81
CA ALA A 240 49.71 -38.07 14.14
C ALA A 240 49.65 -37.79 12.62
N VAL A 241 50.02 -36.54 12.28
CA VAL A 241 50.98 -36.23 11.20
C VAL A 241 52.05 -35.29 11.78
N VAL A 242 53.32 -35.60 11.50
CA VAL A 242 54.55 -35.00 12.05
C VAL A 242 55.12 -33.96 11.07
N GLY A 243 55.70 -32.88 11.63
CA GLY A 243 56.63 -31.94 11.00
C GLY A 243 56.59 -30.60 11.75
N ALA A 244 57.38 -30.41 12.82
CA ALA A 244 58.68 -29.68 12.83
C ALA A 244 58.54 -28.26 12.23
N GLU A 245 58.70 -27.14 12.95
CA GLU A 245 59.83 -26.73 13.81
C GLU A 245 59.41 -25.49 14.67
N ALA A 246 60.00 -25.34 15.86
CA ALA A 246 59.84 -24.21 16.82
C ALA A 246 61.06 -23.24 16.69
N PRO A 247 61.34 -22.25 17.57
CA PRO A 247 60.59 -21.54 18.63
C PRO A 247 60.70 -19.98 18.48
N ASP A 248 60.12 -19.13 19.32
CA ASP A 248 60.65 -18.56 20.58
C ASP A 248 59.56 -17.62 21.14
N HIS A 249 59.04 -17.68 22.37
CA HIS A 249 59.60 -17.60 23.73
C HIS A 249 59.31 -16.24 24.41
N SER A 250 58.98 -16.36 25.71
CA SER A 250 58.78 -15.35 26.76
C SER A 250 57.40 -14.68 26.81
N GLY A 251 56.75 -14.55 27.97
CA GLY A 251 57.11 -14.89 29.34
C GLY A 251 55.95 -14.52 30.27
N ALA A 252 55.67 -15.40 31.22
CA ALA A 252 54.69 -15.33 32.32
C ALA A 252 55.08 -14.21 33.36
N PRO A 253 54.43 -14.05 34.55
CA PRO A 253 53.38 -14.88 35.17
C PRO A 253 52.24 -14.12 35.92
N ALA A 254 51.29 -14.91 36.43
CA ALA A 254 50.20 -14.54 37.34
C ALA A 254 50.69 -14.11 38.74
N PRO A 255 49.79 -13.52 39.57
CA PRO A 255 49.52 -14.19 40.85
C PRO A 255 48.05 -14.11 41.36
N THR A 256 47.64 -15.25 41.92
CA THR A 256 46.94 -15.58 43.19
C THR A 256 45.94 -14.62 43.86
N ALA A 257 44.80 -15.21 44.23
CA ALA A 257 43.68 -14.67 45.00
C ALA A 257 43.94 -14.44 46.51
N ALA A 258 43.19 -13.51 47.11
CA ALA A 258 43.03 -13.32 48.57
C ALA A 258 41.56 -12.93 48.93
N PRO A 259 41.02 -13.32 50.10
CA PRO A 259 39.64 -13.01 50.57
C PRO A 259 39.55 -11.73 51.44
N PRO A 260 38.34 -11.26 51.85
CA PRO A 260 37.99 -9.83 51.91
C PRO A 260 38.12 -9.20 53.32
N PRO A 261 38.04 -7.85 53.42
CA PRO A 261 37.71 -7.16 54.66
C PRO A 261 36.37 -6.41 54.64
N VAL A 262 35.98 -6.01 55.85
CA VAL A 262 34.65 -5.68 56.37
C VAL A 262 34.21 -4.22 56.12
N ARG A 263 32.88 -4.02 56.09
CA ARG A 263 32.08 -2.80 55.82
C ARG A 263 32.43 -1.55 56.65
N PRO A 264 32.08 -0.37 56.11
CA PRO A 264 31.23 0.57 56.87
C PRO A 264 30.07 1.21 56.07
N GLY A 265 28.91 1.34 56.73
CA GLY A 265 27.91 2.42 56.55
C GLY A 265 27.05 2.46 55.27
N TYR A 266 25.84 1.90 55.32
CA TYR A 266 24.78 2.24 54.36
C TYR A 266 24.09 3.55 54.80
N VAL A 267 24.29 4.62 54.03
CA VAL A 267 23.30 5.70 53.93
C VAL A 267 22.24 5.20 52.95
N THR A 268 20.99 5.04 53.38
CA THR A 268 19.88 4.70 52.48
C THR A 268 19.69 5.82 51.45
N PRO A 269 19.86 5.56 50.14
CA PRO A 269 19.40 6.46 49.10
C PRO A 269 17.85 6.47 49.11
N PRO A 270 17.19 7.55 48.64
CA PRO A 270 15.74 7.57 48.44
C PRO A 270 15.31 6.42 47.50
N PRO A 271 14.03 5.99 47.52
CA PRO A 271 13.57 4.87 46.71
C PRO A 271 13.92 5.15 45.26
N MET A 272 14.80 4.33 44.70
CA MET A 272 15.12 4.34 43.29
C MET A 272 13.80 4.06 42.54
N PRO A 273 13.45 4.84 41.50
CA PRO A 273 12.32 4.47 40.65
C PRO A 273 12.54 3.04 40.16
N PRO A 274 11.47 2.22 39.99
CA PRO A 274 11.60 0.83 39.60
C PRO A 274 12.56 0.74 38.42
N ARG A 275 13.63 -0.04 38.59
CA ARG A 275 14.60 -0.33 37.54
C ARG A 275 13.79 -0.73 36.30
N ALA A 276 13.92 0.04 35.21
CA ALA A 276 13.30 -0.31 33.94
C ALA A 276 13.67 -1.78 33.65
N PRO A 277 12.68 -2.63 33.33
CA PRO A 277 12.94 -4.07 33.19
C PRO A 277 14.00 -4.32 32.12
N ASP A 278 14.77 -5.37 32.34
CA ASP A 278 15.83 -5.85 31.45
C ASP A 278 15.24 -6.15 30.07
N GLY A 279 15.36 -5.18 29.15
CA GLY A 279 15.10 -5.24 27.69
C GLY A 279 13.78 -5.88 27.20
N ALA A 280 13.37 -5.55 25.98
CA ALA A 280 12.29 -6.27 25.30
C ALA A 280 12.80 -6.80 23.96
N VAL A 281 12.31 -7.96 23.52
CA VAL A 281 12.60 -8.51 22.21
C VAL A 281 11.30 -8.74 21.46
N LEU A 282 11.25 -8.24 20.23
CA LEU A 282 10.24 -8.64 19.26
C LEU A 282 10.79 -9.80 18.44
N VAL A 283 10.10 -10.93 18.45
CA VAL A 283 10.45 -12.09 17.62
C VAL A 283 9.50 -12.13 16.43
N GLY A 284 10.04 -11.90 15.24
CA GLY A 284 9.28 -11.94 13.98
C GLY A 284 8.74 -13.33 13.65
N ASP A 285 7.78 -13.34 12.74
CA ASP A 285 7.20 -14.52 12.09
C ASP A 285 8.23 -15.37 11.33
N ASP A 286 9.32 -14.75 10.87
CA ASP A 286 10.50 -15.39 10.26
C ASP A 286 11.51 -15.91 11.31
N GLY A 287 11.25 -15.70 12.59
CA GLY A 287 12.15 -16.04 13.70
C GLY A 287 13.25 -15.01 13.96
N ALA A 288 13.32 -13.91 13.19
CA ALA A 288 14.27 -12.83 13.46
C ALA A 288 13.98 -12.16 14.82
N ARG A 289 15.02 -11.74 15.51
CA ARG A 289 14.92 -11.13 16.85
C ARG A 289 15.34 -9.67 16.79
N TYR A 290 14.49 -8.79 17.29
CA TYR A 290 14.68 -7.35 17.31
C TYR A 290 14.68 -6.86 18.76
N GLU A 291 15.85 -6.47 19.24
CA GLU A 291 16.03 -5.96 20.60
C GLU A 291 15.54 -4.51 20.68
N LEU A 292 14.61 -4.25 21.59
CA LEU A 292 14.09 -2.93 21.87
C LEU A 292 14.93 -2.29 22.99
N THR A 293 15.32 -1.04 22.76
CA THR A 293 16.09 -0.25 23.72
C THR A 293 15.39 1.09 23.91
N GLY A 294 14.88 1.35 25.12
CA GLY A 294 14.14 2.57 25.41
C GLY A 294 12.95 2.76 24.46
N THR A 295 12.82 3.97 23.89
CA THR A 295 11.80 4.28 22.89
C THR A 295 12.32 3.96 21.49
N THR A 296 11.71 2.99 20.81
CA THR A 296 12.19 2.43 19.54
C THR A 296 11.18 2.66 18.41
N LEU A 297 11.64 3.21 17.28
CA LEU A 297 10.86 3.29 16.05
C LEU A 297 10.99 2.01 15.23
N ILE A 298 9.87 1.54 14.68
CA ILE A 298 9.79 0.32 13.88
C ILE A 298 9.16 0.62 12.52
N GLY A 299 9.73 0.06 11.46
CA GLY A 299 9.16 0.06 10.13
C GLY A 299 10.16 -0.42 9.08
N ARG A 300 9.82 -0.35 7.80
CA ARG A 300 10.75 -0.79 6.73
C ARG A 300 11.94 0.16 6.51
N ARG A 301 11.75 1.45 6.82
CA ARG A 301 12.74 2.54 6.72
C ARG A 301 12.37 3.62 7.74
N PRO A 302 12.55 3.35 9.05
CA PRO A 302 12.08 4.25 10.09
C PRO A 302 12.91 5.54 10.09
N GLU A 303 12.22 6.67 10.06
CA GLU A 303 12.80 8.01 10.18
C GLU A 303 12.08 8.76 11.32
N PRO A 304 12.80 9.35 12.29
CA PRO A 304 12.20 10.13 13.38
C PRO A 304 11.64 11.46 12.89
N ARG A 305 10.57 11.96 13.54
CA ARG A 305 10.05 13.31 13.25
C ARG A 305 11.01 14.36 13.84
N ALA A 306 11.01 15.58 13.28
CA ALA A 306 11.86 16.66 13.76
C ALA A 306 11.53 17.01 15.23
N GLY A 307 12.53 16.95 16.12
CA GLY A 307 12.39 17.24 17.55
C GLY A 307 11.96 16.04 18.42
N GLU A 308 11.89 14.82 17.86
CA GLU A 308 11.50 13.61 18.59
C GLU A 308 12.73 12.94 19.25
N ASN A 309 12.62 12.60 20.54
CA ASN A 309 13.67 11.88 21.27
C ASN A 309 13.45 10.36 21.15
N ILE A 310 14.10 9.76 20.16
CA ILE A 310 14.05 8.32 19.88
C ILE A 310 15.35 7.66 20.31
N SER A 311 15.25 6.57 21.08
CA SER A 311 16.41 5.81 21.56
C SER A 311 17.00 4.88 20.50
N SER A 312 16.16 4.29 19.64
CA SER A 312 16.59 3.37 18.58
C SER A 312 15.61 3.37 17.40
N ALA A 313 16.08 2.97 16.22
CA ALA A 313 15.25 2.77 15.03
C ALA A 313 15.58 1.43 14.37
N ILE A 314 14.59 0.55 14.25
CA ILE A 314 14.75 -0.81 13.73
C ILE A 314 14.09 -0.90 12.36
N ALA A 315 14.93 -1.04 11.34
CA ALA A 315 14.49 -1.33 9.99
C ALA A 315 14.20 -2.83 9.85
N ILE A 316 12.94 -3.16 9.60
CA ILE A 316 12.50 -4.54 9.39
C ILE A 316 12.34 -4.78 7.88
N ASP A 317 13.03 -5.79 7.35
CA ASP A 317 12.86 -6.17 5.95
C ASP A 317 11.45 -6.72 5.73
N ASP A 318 10.75 -6.15 4.78
CA ASP A 318 9.35 -6.45 4.51
C ASP A 318 9.13 -6.49 3.00
N PRO A 319 9.41 -7.64 2.37
CA PRO A 319 9.38 -7.77 0.91
C PRO A 319 7.97 -7.57 0.32
N SER A 320 6.92 -7.72 1.14
CA SER A 320 5.52 -7.48 0.76
C SER A 320 5.11 -6.01 0.83
N PHE A 321 5.95 -5.13 1.39
CA PHE A 321 5.66 -3.70 1.63
C PHE A 321 4.37 -3.47 2.45
N SER A 322 3.97 -4.47 3.24
CA SER A 322 2.86 -4.41 4.18
C SER A 322 3.13 -3.45 5.36
N MET A 323 4.39 -3.14 5.66
CA MET A 323 4.78 -2.17 6.66
C MET A 323 5.13 -0.81 6.06
N SER A 324 4.62 0.25 6.68
CA SER A 324 5.01 1.64 6.42
C SER A 324 6.51 1.87 6.68
N LYS A 325 7.05 2.95 6.08
CA LYS A 325 8.44 3.39 6.30
C LYS A 325 8.73 3.55 7.80
N THR A 326 7.94 4.38 8.46
CA THR A 326 7.81 4.46 9.91
C THR A 326 6.42 3.94 10.24
N HIS A 327 6.32 2.80 10.92
CA HIS A 327 5.06 2.09 11.15
C HIS A 327 4.54 2.28 12.57
N ALA A 328 5.38 2.00 13.55
CA ALA A 328 5.02 2.06 14.96
C ALA A 328 6.15 2.65 15.80
N LEU A 329 5.76 3.23 16.93
CA LEU A 329 6.66 3.63 18.01
C LEU A 329 6.40 2.72 19.21
N VAL A 330 7.46 2.16 19.78
CA VAL A 330 7.37 1.19 20.87
C VAL A 330 8.23 1.66 22.03
N GLY A 331 7.77 1.44 23.26
CA GLY A 331 8.61 1.60 24.44
C GLY A 331 8.38 0.48 25.44
N ILE A 332 9.34 0.33 26.36
CA ILE A 332 9.38 -0.78 27.31
C ILE A 332 8.62 -0.40 28.58
N GLU A 333 7.79 -1.32 29.09
CA GLU A 333 7.08 -1.20 30.36
C GLU A 333 7.36 -2.43 31.25
N PRO A 334 7.16 -2.33 32.59
CA PRO A 334 7.45 -3.42 33.53
C PRO A 334 6.85 -4.79 33.16
N ASP A 335 5.65 -4.78 32.58
CA ASP A 335 4.83 -5.95 32.27
C ASP A 335 4.64 -6.18 30.76
N GLY A 336 5.40 -5.48 29.90
CA GLY A 336 5.33 -5.63 28.46
C GLY A 336 5.96 -4.46 27.70
N ILE A 337 5.25 -4.03 26.67
CA ILE A 337 5.58 -2.83 25.90
C ILE A 337 4.33 -1.95 25.75
N TRP A 338 4.52 -0.65 25.60
CA TRP A 338 3.52 0.18 24.95
C TRP A 338 3.85 0.31 23.47
N ILE A 339 2.82 0.40 22.64
CA ILE A 339 2.93 0.56 21.20
C ILE A 339 1.95 1.62 20.69
N GLU A 340 2.42 2.45 19.77
CA GLU A 340 1.67 3.51 19.10
C GLU A 340 1.81 3.35 17.59
N ASP A 341 0.68 3.25 16.87
CA ASP A 341 0.67 3.24 15.41
C ASP A 341 0.94 4.66 14.87
N ARG A 342 1.88 4.81 13.93
CA ARG A 342 2.32 6.11 13.38
C ARG A 342 1.53 6.56 12.15
N GLY A 343 0.25 6.18 12.08
CA GLY A 343 -0.60 6.41 10.90
C GLY A 343 -0.23 5.46 9.77
N SER A 344 -0.02 4.18 10.10
CA SER A 344 0.38 3.16 9.14
C SER A 344 -0.73 2.91 8.10
N SER A 345 -0.35 2.51 6.88
CA SER A 345 -1.32 2.30 5.80
C SER A 345 -2.16 1.03 5.96
N ASN A 346 -1.60 0.02 6.63
CA ASN A 346 -2.23 -1.31 6.78
C ASN A 346 -2.67 -1.59 8.22
N GLY A 347 -2.49 -0.63 9.13
CA GLY A 347 -2.88 -0.73 10.52
C GLY A 347 -1.92 -1.57 11.37
N SER A 348 -2.12 -1.44 12.68
CA SER A 348 -1.46 -2.25 13.70
C SER A 348 -2.52 -2.87 14.61
N ALA A 349 -2.23 -4.03 15.19
CA ALA A 349 -3.11 -4.68 16.17
C ALA A 349 -2.28 -5.41 17.24
N VAL A 350 -2.89 -5.60 18.41
CA VAL A 350 -2.32 -6.38 19.51
C VAL A 350 -3.25 -7.55 19.81
N VAL A 351 -2.69 -8.74 19.86
CA VAL A 351 -3.36 -9.98 20.29
C VAL A 351 -2.70 -10.43 21.59
N PRO A 352 -3.31 -10.17 22.74
CA PRO A 352 -2.80 -10.66 24.02
C PRO A 352 -2.85 -12.20 24.09
N PRO A 353 -2.20 -12.83 25.08
CA PRO A 353 -2.29 -14.27 25.30
C PRO A 353 -3.72 -14.79 25.52
N SER A 354 -4.65 -13.92 25.94
CA SER A 354 -6.09 -14.23 26.05
C SER A 354 -6.79 -14.41 24.70
N GLY A 355 -6.15 -14.02 23.59
CA GLY A 355 -6.55 -14.33 22.22
C GLY A 355 -7.45 -13.28 21.54
N GLN A 356 -7.99 -12.29 22.25
CA GLN A 356 -8.82 -11.27 21.64
C GLN A 356 -7.98 -10.18 20.97
N GLU A 357 -8.04 -10.11 19.63
CA GLU A 357 -7.36 -9.07 18.86
C GLU A 357 -7.99 -7.69 19.10
N THR A 358 -7.12 -6.70 19.35
CA THR A 358 -7.48 -5.30 19.48
C THR A 358 -6.69 -4.48 18.47
N ALA A 359 -7.39 -3.88 17.50
CA ALA A 359 -6.78 -2.96 16.55
C ALA A 359 -6.34 -1.66 17.24
N LEU A 360 -5.17 -1.15 16.89
CA LEU A 360 -4.64 0.08 17.43
C LEU A 360 -5.26 1.29 16.74
N VAL A 361 -5.61 2.31 17.52
CA VAL A 361 -5.98 3.62 16.99
C VAL A 361 -4.70 4.39 16.66
N PRO A 362 -4.59 5.01 15.47
CA PRO A 362 -3.41 5.80 15.11
C PRO A 362 -3.11 6.90 16.12
N GLU A 363 -1.82 7.05 16.46
CA GLU A 363 -1.27 8.02 17.41
C GLU A 363 -1.78 7.87 18.86
N GLU A 364 -2.44 6.75 19.19
CA GLU A 364 -2.82 6.37 20.54
C GLU A 364 -1.94 5.22 21.05
N ARG A 365 -1.53 5.29 22.32
CA ARG A 365 -0.73 4.24 22.95
C ARG A 365 -1.61 3.12 23.45
N ALA A 366 -1.26 1.90 23.08
CA ALA A 366 -1.85 0.68 23.63
C ALA A 366 -0.80 -0.15 24.36
N HIS A 367 -1.23 -0.83 25.41
CA HIS A 367 -0.40 -1.76 26.16
C HIS A 367 -0.43 -3.15 25.51
N ALA A 368 0.75 -3.77 25.39
CA ALA A 368 0.91 -5.14 24.94
C ALA A 368 1.73 -5.92 25.98
N PRO A 369 1.08 -6.76 26.82
CA PRO A 369 1.79 -7.50 27.85
C PRO A 369 2.73 -8.55 27.27
N TRP A 370 3.66 -9.05 28.09
CA TRP A 370 4.55 -10.14 27.69
C TRP A 370 3.79 -11.36 27.13
N GLY A 371 4.29 -11.94 26.04
CA GLY A 371 3.66 -13.03 25.32
C GLY A 371 2.59 -12.60 24.32
N SER A 372 2.25 -11.31 24.24
CA SER A 372 1.36 -10.80 23.19
C SER A 372 1.98 -10.91 21.80
N ARG A 373 1.12 -11.03 20.79
CA ARG A 373 1.50 -10.89 19.39
C ARG A 373 1.07 -9.53 18.88
N VAL A 374 2.01 -8.76 18.36
CA VAL A 374 1.77 -7.48 17.70
C VAL A 374 1.76 -7.72 16.19
N HIS A 375 0.74 -7.22 15.52
CA HIS A 375 0.64 -7.20 14.08
C HIS A 375 0.97 -5.80 13.57
N LEU A 376 1.92 -5.71 12.63
CA LEU A 376 2.29 -4.47 11.93
C LEU A 376 2.12 -4.74 10.44
N GLY A 377 1.02 -4.29 9.84
CA GLY A 377 0.61 -4.74 8.52
C GLY A 377 0.36 -6.25 8.50
N GLU A 378 1.02 -6.98 7.59
CA GLU A 378 0.89 -8.44 7.49
C GLU A 378 1.92 -9.19 8.36
N ARG A 379 2.92 -8.51 8.90
CA ARG A 379 3.96 -9.13 9.73
C ARG A 379 3.49 -9.22 11.18
N SER A 380 3.85 -10.32 11.84
CA SER A 380 3.52 -10.53 13.25
C SER A 380 4.78 -10.73 14.10
N PHE A 381 4.75 -10.17 15.30
CA PHE A 381 5.88 -10.14 16.23
C PHE A 381 5.43 -10.58 17.62
N LEU A 382 6.12 -11.55 18.19
CA LEU A 382 5.89 -12.01 19.56
C LEU A 382 6.71 -11.15 20.53
N VAL A 383 6.04 -10.56 21.53
CA VAL A 383 6.66 -9.73 22.55
C VAL A 383 7.23 -10.64 23.65
N LYS A 384 8.55 -10.58 23.86
CA LYS A 384 9.25 -11.34 24.90
C LYS A 384 10.12 -10.42 25.75
N GLN A 385 10.29 -10.80 27.01
CA GLN A 385 11.30 -10.20 27.87
C GLN A 385 12.70 -10.56 27.36
N PHE A 386 13.63 -9.61 27.47
CA PHE A 386 15.03 -9.88 27.16
C PHE A 386 15.68 -10.62 28.34
N GLU A 387 15.89 -11.93 28.19
CA GLU A 387 16.65 -12.70 29.19
C GLU A 387 18.15 -12.54 28.91
N THR A 388 18.87 -11.90 29.83
CA THR A 388 20.33 -11.96 29.84
C THR A 388 20.71 -13.32 30.40
N ALA A 389 21.44 -14.14 29.64
CA ALA A 389 22.03 -15.37 30.16
C ALA A 389 22.95 -14.98 31.32
N VAL A 390 22.54 -15.32 32.55
CA VAL A 390 23.41 -15.24 33.73
C VAL A 390 24.11 -16.59 33.81
N ASP A 391 25.42 -16.57 33.52
CA ASP A 391 26.33 -17.71 33.71
C ASP A 391 26.38 -18.20 35.16
#